data_AF-A0A1Y1ND36-F1
#
_entry.id   AF-A0A1Y1ND36-F1
#
_cell.length_a   1.000
_cell.length_b   1.000
_cell.length_c   1.000
_cell.angle_alpha   90.00
_cell.angle_beta   90.00
_cell.angle_gamma   90.00
#
_symmetry.space_group_name_H-M   'P 1'
#
loop_
_entity.id
_entity.type
_entity.pdbx_description
1 polymer ?
#
loop_
_entity_poly.entity_id
_entity_poly.type
_entity_poly.pdbx_seq_one_letter_code
_entity_poly.pdbx_strand_id
1 'polypeptide(L)'
;MFSTKFAVNSILILFFVSAALSDTVPNDISNSWKKAINHVKMACLAEGDGTTPHDVAEMVKTWNIPESMKCFMDCVYKKNHFVDKNGHFTDELLDYKGMTRENIQGCEDAVQTSNKDSCDRVYDFCKCIVQDIKDKN
;
A
#
# COMPACT_ATOMS: atom_id res chain seq x y z
N MET A 1 9.78 4.03 72.36
CA MET A 1 10.43 2.89 71.68
C MET A 1 9.58 2.54 70.46
N PHE A 2 10.18 2.55 69.26
CA PHE A 2 9.74 2.02 67.95
C PHE A 2 8.44 2.59 67.33
N SER A 3 8.42 3.40 66.27
CA SER A 3 9.07 3.41 64.93
C SER A 3 8.22 2.76 63.82
N THR A 4 7.83 3.60 62.84
CA THR A 4 7.48 3.30 61.42
C THR A 4 6.16 2.55 61.15
N LYS A 5 5.39 2.81 60.08
CA LYS A 5 5.80 3.01 58.67
C LYS A 5 4.80 3.88 57.91
N PHE A 6 5.35 4.77 57.09
CA PHE A 6 4.65 5.45 56.00
C PHE A 6 4.11 4.40 55.02
N ALA A 7 2.79 4.36 54.83
CA ALA A 7 2.19 3.67 53.69
C ALA A 7 2.33 4.58 52.47
N VAL A 8 3.46 4.48 51.77
CA VAL A 8 3.63 5.09 50.45
C VAL A 8 2.77 4.29 49.49
N ASN A 9 1.60 4.85 49.17
CA ASN A 9 0.66 4.28 48.22
C ASN A 9 1.32 4.36 46.83
N SER A 10 1.89 3.25 46.36
CA SER A 10 2.52 3.14 45.05
C SER A 10 1.48 3.36 43.94
N ILE A 11 1.45 4.57 43.39
CA ILE A 11 0.71 4.88 42.17
C ILE A 11 1.48 4.23 41.01
N LEU A 12 1.03 3.05 40.57
CA LEU A 12 1.43 2.44 39.31
C LEU A 12 0.83 3.28 38.17
N ILE A 13 1.64 4.17 37.59
CA ILE A 13 1.29 4.86 36.35
C ILE A 13 1.57 3.88 35.20
N LEU A 14 0.51 3.22 34.72
CA LEU A 14 0.53 2.49 33.45
C LEU A 14 0.64 3.51 32.31
N PHE A 15 1.85 3.70 31.79
CA PHE A 15 2.07 4.42 30.54
C PHE A 15 1.51 3.57 29.38
N PHE A 16 0.27 3.84 28.99
CA PHE A 16 -0.22 3.48 27.66
C PHE A 16 0.50 4.36 26.65
N VAL A 17 1.62 3.87 26.12
CA VAL A 17 2.23 4.48 24.94
C VAL A 17 1.32 4.13 23.77
N SER A 18 0.44 5.07 23.41
CA SER A 18 -0.28 5.00 22.15
C SER A 18 0.77 5.08 21.04
N ALA A 19 1.11 3.94 20.43
CA ALA A 19 1.83 3.96 19.18
C ALA A 19 0.96 4.74 18.19
N ALA A 20 1.41 5.92 17.79
CA ALA A 20 0.78 6.65 16.71
C ALA A 20 0.99 5.81 15.45
N LEU A 21 -0.06 5.13 14.99
CA LEU A 21 -0.07 4.47 13.69
C LEU A 21 0.20 5.54 12.63
N SER A 22 1.25 5.37 11.84
CA SER A 22 1.57 6.32 10.77
C SER A 22 0.67 6.01 9.58
N ASP A 23 -0.31 6.88 9.32
CA ASP A 23 -1.18 6.75 8.14
C ASP A 23 -0.46 7.12 6.81
N THR A 24 0.87 7.09 6.80
CA THR A 24 1.72 7.49 5.69
C THR A 24 2.61 6.34 5.23
N VAL A 25 2.69 6.15 3.91
CA VAL A 25 3.61 5.19 3.31
C VAL A 25 5.05 5.69 3.48
N PRO A 26 5.97 4.88 4.06
CA PRO A 26 7.37 5.25 4.21
C PRO A 26 8.03 5.74 2.92
N ASN A 27 8.96 6.70 3.06
CA ASN A 27 9.58 7.37 1.90
C ASN A 27 10.38 6.42 0.99
N ASP A 28 11.04 5.41 1.54
CA ASP A 28 11.81 4.42 0.78
C ASP A 28 10.90 3.51 -0.05
N ILE A 29 9.78 3.06 0.54
CA ILE A 29 8.70 2.34 -0.16
C ILE A 29 8.13 3.22 -1.26
N SER A 30 7.73 4.45 -0.91
CA SER A 30 7.19 5.44 -1.83
C SER A 30 8.11 5.70 -3.03
N ASN A 31 9.41 5.83 -2.79
CA ASN A 31 10.39 6.05 -3.85
C ASN A 31 10.61 4.82 -4.74
N SER A 32 10.51 3.60 -4.19
CA SER A 32 10.57 2.35 -4.97
C SER A 32 9.44 2.30 -5.98
N TRP A 33 8.21 2.57 -5.54
CA TRP A 33 7.03 2.52 -6.39
C TRP A 33 6.92 3.69 -7.37
N LYS A 34 7.37 4.88 -6.99
CA LYS A 34 7.50 6.02 -7.93
C LYS A 34 8.41 5.68 -9.11
N LYS A 35 9.45 4.87 -8.92
CA LYS A 35 10.32 4.42 -10.03
C LYS A 35 9.56 3.49 -10.98
N ALA A 36 8.83 2.50 -10.46
CA ALA A 36 7.99 1.59 -11.25
C ALA A 36 6.97 2.35 -12.10
N ILE A 37 6.24 3.27 -11.46
CA ILE A 37 5.21 4.08 -12.14
C ILE A 37 5.88 4.94 -13.21
N ASN A 38 6.96 5.67 -12.89
CA ASN A 38 7.60 6.55 -13.85
C ASN A 38 8.24 5.82 -15.05
N HIS A 39 8.64 4.56 -14.88
CA HIS A 39 9.19 3.74 -15.97
C HIS A 39 8.18 3.58 -17.12
N VAL A 40 6.90 3.41 -16.79
CA VAL A 40 5.84 3.10 -17.77
C VAL A 40 4.78 4.21 -17.91
N LYS A 41 4.85 5.26 -17.08
CA LYS A 41 3.85 6.33 -16.95
C LYS A 41 3.37 6.87 -18.29
N MET A 42 4.28 7.31 -19.16
CA MET A 42 3.90 7.92 -20.42
C MET A 42 3.22 6.93 -21.37
N ALA A 43 3.62 5.65 -21.34
CA ALA A 43 2.96 4.62 -22.12
C ALA A 43 1.53 4.35 -21.60
N CYS A 44 1.32 4.36 -20.29
CA CYS A 44 -0.01 4.15 -19.71
C CYS A 44 -0.94 5.35 -19.88
N LEU A 45 -0.43 6.58 -19.78
CA LEU A 45 -1.22 7.78 -20.08
C LEU A 45 -1.70 7.81 -21.53
N ALA A 46 -0.95 7.20 -22.45
CA ALA A 46 -1.32 7.13 -23.87
C ALA A 46 -2.43 6.09 -24.17
N GLU A 47 -2.67 5.11 -23.28
CA GLU A 47 -3.75 4.12 -23.45
C GLU A 47 -5.14 4.70 -23.16
N GLY A 48 -5.20 5.84 -22.46
CA GLY A 48 -6.38 6.69 -22.41
C GLY A 48 -7.51 6.18 -21.53
N ASP A 49 -7.44 6.47 -20.23
CA ASP A 49 -8.56 6.37 -19.27
C ASP A 49 -9.00 7.74 -18.71
N GLY A 50 -8.43 8.82 -19.24
CA GLY A 50 -8.63 10.19 -18.74
C GLY A 50 -7.65 10.62 -17.65
N THR A 51 -6.78 9.73 -17.16
CA THR A 51 -5.72 10.06 -16.21
C THR A 51 -4.71 11.04 -16.82
N THR A 52 -4.35 12.09 -16.07
CA THR A 52 -3.35 13.08 -16.49
C THR A 52 -2.03 12.92 -15.72
N PRO A 53 -0.92 13.52 -16.19
CA PRO A 53 0.32 13.57 -15.42
C PRO A 53 0.16 14.20 -14.03
N HIS A 54 -0.76 15.16 -13.89
CA HIS A 54 -1.07 15.81 -12.62
C HIS A 54 -1.72 14.83 -11.63
N ASP A 55 -2.69 14.03 -12.09
CA ASP A 55 -3.38 13.05 -11.24
C ASP A 55 -2.40 12.00 -10.70
N VAL A 56 -1.48 11.52 -11.56
CA VAL A 56 -0.40 10.62 -11.13
C VAL A 56 0.49 11.28 -10.07
N ALA A 57 0.81 12.56 -10.23
CA ALA A 57 1.64 13.30 -9.26
C ALA A 57 0.95 13.45 -7.90
N GLU A 58 -0.36 13.71 -7.87
CA GLU A 58 -1.14 13.80 -6.63
C GLU A 58 -1.32 12.42 -5.97
N MET A 59 -1.58 11.38 -6.76
CA MET A 59 -1.68 10.01 -6.28
C MET A 59 -0.39 9.57 -5.57
N VAL A 60 0.79 9.78 -6.17
CA VAL A 60 2.07 9.34 -5.55
C VAL A 60 2.53 10.21 -4.38
N LYS A 61 1.90 11.37 -4.12
CA LYS A 61 2.13 12.18 -2.91
C LYS A 61 1.39 11.60 -1.71
N THR A 62 0.17 11.13 -1.93
CA THR A 62 -0.75 10.73 -0.85
C THR A 62 -0.90 9.21 -0.73
N TRP A 63 -0.52 8.47 -1.76
CA TRP A 63 -0.85 7.05 -1.96
C TRP A 63 -2.34 6.74 -1.87
N ASN A 64 -3.19 7.77 -2.03
CA ASN A 64 -4.62 7.60 -2.22
C ASN A 64 -4.89 7.41 -3.72
N ILE A 65 -5.37 6.23 -4.11
CA ILE A 65 -5.64 5.88 -5.51
C ILE A 65 -7.11 6.19 -5.81
N PRO A 66 -7.41 7.21 -6.63
CA PRO A 66 -8.77 7.49 -7.07
C PRO A 66 -9.33 6.35 -7.91
N GLU A 67 -10.63 6.09 -7.79
CA GLU A 67 -11.32 5.10 -8.62
C GLU A 67 -11.23 5.41 -10.13
N SER A 68 -11.11 6.68 -10.52
CA SER A 68 -10.91 7.07 -11.92
C SER A 68 -9.57 6.60 -12.52
N MET A 69 -8.61 6.15 -11.69
CA MET A 69 -7.27 5.72 -12.13
C MET A 69 -7.13 4.18 -12.15
N LYS A 70 -8.21 3.43 -12.01
CA LYS A 70 -8.22 1.96 -11.99
C LYS A 70 -7.47 1.35 -13.19
N CYS A 71 -7.79 1.80 -14.41
CA CYS A 71 -7.20 1.26 -15.62
C CYS A 71 -5.76 1.77 -15.86
N PHE A 72 -5.42 2.98 -15.43
CA PHE A 72 -4.04 3.42 -15.35
C PHE A 72 -3.20 2.47 -14.47
N MET A 73 -3.70 2.08 -13.30
CA MET A 73 -2.99 1.15 -12.40
C MET A 73 -2.85 -0.25 -13.01
N ASP A 74 -3.90 -0.77 -13.65
CA ASP A 74 -3.82 -2.02 -14.40
C ASP A 74 -2.77 -1.98 -15.51
N CYS A 75 -2.71 -0.89 -16.27
CA CYS A 75 -1.66 -0.69 -17.26
C CYS A 75 -0.27 -0.70 -16.62
N VAL A 76 -0.07 0.01 -15.51
CA VAL A 76 1.22 0.04 -14.80
C VAL A 76 1.65 -1.37 -14.39
N TYR A 77 0.73 -2.16 -13.84
CA TYR A 77 1.02 -3.54 -13.41
C TYR A 77 1.35 -4.45 -14.59
N LYS A 78 0.56 -4.38 -15.68
CA LYS A 78 0.79 -5.20 -16.88
C LYS A 78 2.11 -4.87 -17.57
N LYS A 79 2.45 -3.58 -17.73
CA LYS A 79 3.70 -3.16 -18.40
C LYS A 79 4.95 -3.43 -17.58
N ASN A 80 4.84 -3.50 -16.25
CA ASN A 80 5.93 -3.94 -15.39
C ASN A 80 5.88 -5.45 -15.10
N HIS A 81 5.02 -6.22 -15.78
CA HIS A 81 4.89 -7.68 -15.62
C HIS A 81 4.54 -8.16 -14.19
N PHE A 82 3.95 -7.28 -13.38
CA PHE A 82 3.43 -7.61 -12.05
C PHE A 82 2.16 -8.45 -12.09
N VAL A 83 1.52 -8.53 -13.26
CA VAL A 83 0.34 -9.35 -13.52
C VAL A 83 0.60 -10.17 -14.78
N ASP A 84 0.39 -11.48 -14.68
CA ASP A 84 0.56 -12.40 -15.80
C ASP A 84 -0.65 -12.37 -16.76
N LYS A 85 -0.56 -13.12 -17.86
CA LYS A 85 -1.63 -13.22 -18.87
C LYS A 85 -2.95 -13.82 -18.35
N ASN A 86 -2.92 -14.52 -17.23
CA ASN A 86 -4.08 -15.11 -16.56
C ASN A 86 -4.64 -14.15 -15.49
N GLY A 87 -3.98 -13.02 -15.26
CA GLY A 87 -4.30 -12.06 -14.23
C GLY A 87 -3.63 -12.33 -12.89
N HIS A 88 -2.80 -13.35 -12.71
CA HIS A 88 -2.16 -13.60 -11.41
C HIS A 88 -1.07 -12.59 -11.11
N PHE A 89 -0.95 -12.20 -9.85
CA PHE A 89 0.15 -11.34 -9.42
C PHE A 89 1.45 -12.15 -9.41
N THR A 90 2.53 -11.56 -9.91
CA THR A 90 3.80 -12.28 -10.11
C THR A 90 4.78 -12.02 -8.98
N ASP A 91 5.76 -12.92 -8.85
CA ASP A 91 6.85 -12.78 -7.89
C ASP A 91 7.75 -11.55 -8.17
N GLU A 92 7.64 -10.90 -9.34
CA GLU A 92 8.38 -9.66 -9.64
C GLU A 92 8.02 -8.51 -8.69
N LEU A 93 6.83 -8.57 -8.07
CA LEU A 93 6.45 -7.64 -7.02
C LEU A 93 7.39 -7.69 -5.82
N LEU A 94 8.02 -8.83 -5.53
CA LEU A 94 8.92 -9.01 -4.39
C LEU A 94 10.22 -8.20 -4.52
N ASP A 95 10.54 -7.71 -5.72
CA ASP A 95 11.68 -6.82 -5.94
C ASP A 95 11.43 -5.38 -5.47
N TYR A 96 10.18 -5.04 -5.12
CA TYR A 96 9.78 -3.71 -4.68
C TYR A 96 9.66 -3.60 -3.17
N LYS A 97 10.13 -2.48 -2.63
CA LYS A 97 10.04 -2.19 -1.19
C LYS A 97 8.58 -2.20 -0.71
N GLY A 98 8.36 -2.77 0.46
CA GLY A 98 7.03 -2.93 1.06
C GLY A 98 6.30 -4.20 0.63
N MET A 99 6.82 -4.96 -0.33
CA MET A 99 6.23 -6.22 -0.77
C MET A 99 6.80 -7.41 -0.02
N THR A 100 5.92 -8.27 0.45
CA THR A 100 6.26 -9.57 1.02
C THR A 100 5.37 -10.63 0.38
N ARG A 101 5.81 -11.89 0.41
CA ARG A 101 4.95 -12.98 -0.08
C ARG A 101 3.62 -13.02 0.68
N GLU A 102 3.65 -12.72 1.97
CA GLU A 102 2.47 -12.69 2.84
C GLU A 102 1.45 -11.62 2.41
N ASN A 103 1.87 -10.37 2.19
CA ASN A 103 0.91 -9.32 1.83
C ASN A 103 0.42 -9.44 0.38
N ILE A 104 1.26 -9.92 -0.54
CA ILE A 104 0.84 -10.24 -1.91
C ILE A 104 -0.24 -11.31 -1.87
N GLN A 105 0.00 -12.43 -1.18
CA GLN A 105 -0.97 -13.53 -1.10
C GLN A 105 -2.25 -13.09 -0.42
N GLY A 106 -2.15 -12.41 0.73
CA GLY A 106 -3.34 -11.93 1.46
C GLY A 106 -4.20 -10.97 0.62
N CYS A 107 -3.56 -10.06 -0.11
CA CYS A 107 -4.28 -9.14 -0.99
C CYS A 107 -4.78 -9.81 -2.28
N GLU A 108 -4.07 -10.77 -2.85
CA GLU A 108 -4.52 -11.52 -4.02
C GLU A 108 -5.77 -12.36 -3.68
N ASP A 109 -5.76 -13.08 -2.56
CA ASP A 109 -6.88 -13.89 -2.10
C ASP A 109 -8.14 -13.01 -1.87
N ALA A 110 -7.94 -11.81 -1.31
CA ALA A 110 -9.03 -10.85 -1.08
C ALA A 110 -9.70 -10.39 -2.39
N VAL A 111 -8.95 -10.30 -3.50
CA VAL A 111 -9.49 -9.83 -4.78
C VAL A 111 -9.87 -10.94 -5.75
N GLN A 112 -9.30 -12.15 -5.63
CA GLN A 112 -9.64 -13.30 -6.48
C GLN A 112 -11.11 -13.73 -6.37
N THR A 113 -11.72 -13.52 -5.20
CA THR A 113 -13.13 -13.86 -4.97
C THR A 113 -14.10 -12.92 -5.69
N SER A 114 -13.61 -11.81 -6.25
CA SER A 114 -14.41 -10.82 -6.92
C SER A 114 -14.41 -11.09 -8.44
N ASN A 115 -15.58 -11.35 -9.03
CA ASN A 115 -15.75 -11.49 -10.48
C ASN A 115 -15.68 -10.12 -11.19
N LYS A 116 -14.64 -9.35 -10.88
CA LYS A 116 -14.40 -7.99 -11.36
C LYS A 116 -13.48 -8.01 -12.57
N ASP A 117 -13.55 -6.95 -13.37
CA ASP A 117 -12.61 -6.76 -14.47
C ASP A 117 -11.17 -6.50 -13.97
N SER A 118 -10.22 -6.52 -14.89
CA SER A 118 -8.78 -6.36 -14.61
C SER A 118 -8.47 -5.03 -13.90
N CYS A 119 -9.11 -3.93 -14.31
CA CYS A 119 -8.87 -2.61 -13.74
C CYS A 119 -9.31 -2.55 -12.29
N ASP A 120 -10.52 -3.03 -12.02
CA ASP A 120 -11.08 -3.14 -10.67
C ASP A 120 -10.22 -4.02 -9.76
N ARG A 121 -9.79 -5.19 -10.27
CA ARG A 121 -9.00 -6.15 -9.48
C ARG A 121 -7.63 -5.62 -9.10
N VAL A 122 -6.90 -5.01 -10.04
CA VAL A 122 -5.59 -4.39 -9.75
C VAL A 122 -5.76 -3.23 -8.79
N TYR A 123 -6.80 -2.42 -8.95
CA TYR A 123 -7.09 -1.31 -8.05
C TYR A 123 -7.33 -1.75 -6.61
N ASP A 124 -8.19 -2.76 -6.42
CA ASP A 124 -8.48 -3.28 -5.08
C ASP A 124 -7.23 -3.91 -4.45
N PHE A 125 -6.42 -4.61 -5.25
CA PHE A 125 -5.13 -5.14 -4.80
C PHE A 125 -4.19 -4.02 -4.34
N CYS A 126 -4.05 -2.96 -5.14
CA CYS A 126 -3.21 -1.82 -4.80
C CYS A 126 -3.66 -1.16 -3.49
N LYS A 127 -4.97 -1.00 -3.30
CA LYS A 127 -5.52 -0.45 -2.04
C LYS A 127 -5.24 -1.34 -0.85
N CYS A 128 -5.39 -2.65 -1.00
CA CYS A 128 -5.06 -3.61 0.03
C CYS A 128 -3.58 -3.51 0.44
N ILE A 129 -2.66 -3.47 -0.53
CA ILE A 129 -1.22 -3.34 -0.27
C ILE A 129 -0.88 -2.01 0.41
N VAL A 130 -1.44 -0.90 -0.06
CA VAL A 130 -1.21 0.42 0.58
C VAL A 130 -1.70 0.42 2.02
N GLN A 131 -2.85 -0.20 2.29
CA GLN A 131 -3.38 -0.31 3.65
C GLN A 131 -2.49 -1.21 4.54
N ASP A 132 -2.07 -2.38 4.05
CA ASP A 132 -1.17 -3.28 4.79
C ASP A 132 0.15 -2.59 5.15
N ILE A 133 0.71 -1.80 4.23
CA ILE A 133 1.93 -1.03 4.48
C ILE A 133 1.70 0.04 5.56
N LYS A 134 0.57 0.76 5.51
CA LYS A 134 0.24 1.79 6.51
C LYS A 134 0.00 1.19 7.89
N ASP A 135 -0.69 0.05 7.97
CA ASP A 135 -1.03 -0.59 9.25
C ASP A 135 0.21 -1.14 9.99
N LYS A 136 1.30 -1.41 9.25
CA LYS A 136 2.56 -1.96 9.76
C LYS A 136 3.63 -0.91 10.05
N ASN A 137 3.40 0.39 9.78
CA ASN A 137 4.37 1.47 9.97
C ASN A 137 3.83 2.63 10.82
#